data_AF-A0A1X1MW33-F1
#
_entry.id   AF-A0A1X1MW33-F1
#
_cell.length_a   1.000
_cell.length_b   1.000
_cell.length_c   1.000
_cell.angle_alpha   90.00
_cell.angle_beta   90.00
_cell.angle_gamma   90.00
#
_symmetry.space_group_name_H-M   'P 1'
#
loop_
_entity.id
_entity.type
_entity.pdbx_description
1 polymer ?
#
loop_
_entity_poly.entity_id
_entity_poly.type
_entity_poly.pdbx_seq_one_letter_code
_entity_poly.pdbx_strand_id
1 'polypeptide(L)' 'MGGLAIGFVVMSDRAQLGEIVRRARNGRRNGRLWTNIGSIATLDDAVAAFGPTGRIGGQTIVRVRP' A
#
# COMPACT_ATOMS: atom_id res chain seq x y z
N MET A 1 27.77 -22.75 11.19
CA MET A 1 26.38 -22.40 11.54
C MET A 1 25.70 -21.82 10.32
N GLY A 2 25.06 -22.66 9.48
CA GLY A 2 24.40 -22.22 8.24
C GLY A 2 22.90 -22.12 8.48
N GLY A 3 22.36 -20.90 8.50
CA GLY A 3 20.91 -20.67 8.60
C GLY A 3 20.27 -20.69 7.22
N LEU A 4 19.24 -21.51 7.03
CA LEU A 4 18.43 -21.53 5.81
C LEU A 4 17.36 -20.43 5.92
N ALA A 5 17.41 -19.44 5.03
CA ALA A 5 16.37 -18.42 4.94
C ALA A 5 15.16 -18.99 4.20
N ILE A 6 14.00 -19.02 4.86
CA ILE A 6 12.72 -19.40 4.22
C ILE A 6 11.96 -18.12 3.93
N GLY A 7 11.68 -17.85 2.66
CA GLY A 7 10.73 -16.83 2.22
C GLY A 7 9.33 -17.43 2.12
N PHE A 8 8.33 -16.73 2.65
CA PHE A 8 6.92 -17.06 2.44
C PHE A 8 6.27 -16.00 1.57
N VAL A 9 5.32 -16.44 0.74
CA VAL A 9 4.39 -15.54 0.03
C VAL A 9 3.05 -15.66 0.74
N VAL A 10 2.63 -14.58 1.39
CA VAL A 10 1.30 -14.51 2.02
C VAL A 10 0.34 -13.84 1.04
N MET A 11 -0.74 -14.54 0.70
CA MET A 11 -1.88 -13.93 0.04
C MET A 11 -2.92 -13.55 1.08
N SER A 12 -3.47 -12.34 0.97
CA SER A 12 -4.55 -11.91 1.84
C SER A 12 -5.82 -12.71 1.58
N ASP A 13 -6.49 -13.13 2.65
CA ASP A 13 -7.84 -13.66 2.55
C ASP A 13 -8.79 -12.58 1.99
N ARG A 14 -9.59 -12.93 0.97
CA ARG A 14 -10.45 -11.96 0.28
C ARG A 14 -11.57 -11.44 1.18
N ALA A 15 -12.06 -12.23 2.14
CA ALA A 15 -13.06 -11.77 3.09
C ALA A 15 -12.47 -10.75 4.09
N GLN A 16 -11.24 -10.99 4.56
CA GLN A 16 -10.49 -10.03 5.40
C GLN A 16 -10.16 -8.73 4.67
N LEU A 17 -9.86 -8.76 3.36
CA LEU A 17 -9.73 -7.55 2.57
C LEU A 17 -11.04 -6.75 2.53
N GLY A 18 -12.19 -7.42 2.38
CA GLY A 18 -13.51 -6.78 2.46
C GLY A 18 -13.72 -6.02 3.78
N GLU A 19 -13.23 -6.59 4.89
CA GLU A 19 -13.27 -5.96 6.20
C GLU A 19 -12.38 -4.70 6.28
N ILE A 20 -11.17 -4.75 5.73
CA ILE A 20 -10.26 -3.60 5.66
C ILE A 20 -10.91 -2.45 4.88
N VAL A 21 -11.54 -2.74 3.73
CA VAL A 21 -12.24 -1.73 2.93
C VAL A 21 -13.43 -1.13 3.70
N ARG A 22 -14.21 -1.96 4.41
CA ARG A 22 -15.31 -1.49 5.26
C ARG A 22 -14.81 -0.53 6.34
N ARG A 23 -13.70 -0.83 7.00
CA ARG A 23 -13.13 0.01 8.06
C ARG A 23 -12.46 1.28 7.54
N ALA A 24 -11.81 1.24 6.37
CA ALA A 24 -11.27 2.43 5.72
C ALA A 24 -12.39 3.44 5.37
N ARG A 25 -13.57 2.96 4.95
CA ARG A 25 -14.75 3.79 4.66
C ARG A 25 -15.51 4.24 5.91
N ASN A 26 -15.73 3.33 6.87
CA ASN A 26 -16.58 3.56 8.04
C ASN A 26 -15.82 4.12 9.25
N GLY A 27 -14.50 4.30 9.14
CA GLY A 27 -13.59 4.76 10.19
C GLY A 27 -13.93 6.12 10.83
N ARG A 28 -14.99 6.82 10.38
CA ARG A 28 -15.53 8.00 11.07
C ARG A 28 -16.11 7.68 12.46
N ARG A 29 -16.49 6.41 12.75
CA ARG A 29 -17.17 6.07 14.02
C ARG A 29 -16.44 5.11 14.98
N ASN A 30 -15.36 4.41 14.61
CA ASN A 30 -14.83 3.34 15.48
C ASN A 30 -13.32 2.99 15.35
N GLY A 31 -12.44 3.99 15.21
CA GLY A 31 -10.98 3.77 15.06
C GLY A 31 -10.56 3.77 13.59
N ARG A 32 -9.95 4.87 13.18
CA ARG A 32 -9.82 5.30 11.79
C ARG A 32 -8.58 4.66 11.14
N LEU A 33 -8.77 3.84 10.11
CA LEU A 33 -7.66 3.35 9.28
C LEU A 33 -7.27 4.44 8.27
N TRP A 34 -6.01 4.89 8.32
CA TRP A 34 -5.45 5.83 7.34
C TRP A 34 -4.41 5.10 6.50
N THR A 35 -4.45 5.30 5.19
CA THR A 35 -3.33 4.94 4.32
C THR A 35 -2.21 5.95 4.59
N ASN A 36 -1.02 5.48 4.95
CA ASN A 36 0.16 6.33 5.03
C ASN A 36 0.63 6.63 3.59
N ILE A 37 0.24 7.78 3.05
CA ILE A 37 0.53 8.19 1.68
C ILE A 37 1.78 9.05 1.68
N GLY A 38 2.80 8.62 0.95
CA GLY A 38 4.08 9.33 0.80
C GLY A 38 4.16 10.17 -0.47
N SER A 39 3.58 9.69 -1.58
CA SER A 39 3.60 10.38 -2.86
C SER A 39 2.39 10.01 -3.71
N ILE A 40 1.97 10.93 -4.57
CA ILE A 40 0.93 10.70 -5.58
C ILE A 40 1.53 11.10 -6.93
N ALA A 41 1.58 10.17 -7.87
CA ALA A 41 2.13 10.36 -9.21
C ALA A 41 1.04 10.20 -10.27
N THR A 42 1.27 10.78 -11.45
CA THR A 42 0.45 10.47 -12.64
C THR A 42 0.89 9.11 -13.22
N LEU A 43 0.12 8.59 -14.18
CA LEU A 43 0.51 7.36 -14.87
C LEU A 43 1.81 7.55 -15.67
N ASP A 44 1.99 8.69 -16.32
CA ASP A 44 3.21 9.03 -17.06
C ASP A 44 4.45 9.06 -16.14
N ASP A 45 4.28 9.54 -14.90
CA ASP A 45 5.37 9.64 -13.92
C ASP A 45 5.56 8.36 -13.09
N ALA A 46 4.78 7.29 -13.34
CA ALA A 46 4.75 6.11 -12.47
C ALA A 46 6.12 5.43 -12.36
N VAL A 47 6.86 5.34 -13.47
CA VAL A 47 8.20 4.70 -13.50
C VAL A 47 9.17 5.45 -12.60
N ALA A 48 9.19 6.79 -12.68
CA ALA A 48 10.03 7.62 -11.82
C ALA A 48 9.60 7.53 -10.35
N ALA A 49 8.30 7.42 -10.09
CA ALA A 49 7.74 7.36 -8.74
C ALA A 49 8.07 6.06 -7.99
N PHE A 50 8.34 4.95 -8.70
CA PHE A 50 8.78 3.67 -8.11
C PHE A 50 10.30 3.49 -8.06
N GLY A 51 11.07 4.38 -8.70
CA GLY A 51 12.54 4.41 -8.65
C GLY A 51 13.10 5.75 -8.13
N PRO A 52 12.66 6.25 -6.96
CA PRO A 52 13.11 7.55 -6.47
C PRO A 52 14.59 7.50 -6.07
N THR A 53 15.31 8.60 -6.27
CA THR A 53 16.72 8.76 -5.86
C THR A 53 16.91 8.81 -4.34
N GLY A 54 15.81 8.94 -3.58
CA GLY A 54 15.78 8.91 -2.13
C GLY A 54 14.60 8.09 -1.63
N ARG A 55 14.68 7.64 -0.37
CA ARG A 55 13.62 6.82 0.23
C ARG A 55 12.42 7.69 0.60
N ILE A 56 11.23 7.31 0.12
CA ILE A 56 9.97 7.95 0.47
C ILE A 56 9.34 7.22 1.66
N GLY A 57 8.82 7.96 2.63
CA GLY A 57 8.04 7.40 3.73
C GLY A 57 6.59 7.20 3.28
N GLY A 58 6.02 6.01 3.51
CA GLY A 58 4.64 5.71 3.11
C GLY A 58 4.52 5.11 1.70
N GLN A 59 3.30 5.00 1.20
CA GLN A 59 3.00 4.41 -0.10
C GLN A 59 2.92 5.46 -1.21
N THR A 60 3.39 5.07 -2.40
CA THR A 60 3.20 5.80 -3.65
C THR A 60 1.87 5.39 -4.30
N ILE A 61 1.02 6.35 -4.63
CA ILE A 61 -0.24 6.12 -5.36
C ILE A 61 -0.10 6.65 -6.79
N VAL A 62 -0.36 5.79 -7.78
CA VAL A 62 -0.48 6.22 -9.19
C VAL A 62 -1.92 6.57 -9.48
N ARG A 63 -2.18 7.83 -9.80
CA ARG A 63 -3.51 8.31 -10.19
C ARG A 63 -3.68 8.16 -11.69
N VAL A 64 -4.57 7.25 -12.08
CA VAL A 64 -5.02 7.07 -13.45
C VAL A 64 -6.29 7.90 -13.66
N ARG A 65 -6.31 8.76 -14.69
CA ARG A 65 -7.54 9.41 -15.16
C ARG A 65 -8.17 8.51 -16.24
N PRO A 66 -9.50 8.34 -16.27
CA PRO A 66 -10.18 7.70 -17.39
C PRO A 66 -9.94 8.44 -18.71
#